data_AF-A0AAV0IZN2-F1
#
_entry.id   AF-A0AAV0IZN2-F1
#
_cell.length_a   1.000
_cell.length_b   1.000
_cell.length_c   1.000
_cell.angle_alpha   90.00
_cell.angle_beta   90.00
_cell.angle_gamma   90.00
#
_symmetry.space_group_name_H-M   'P 1'
#
loop_
_entity.id
_entity.type
_entity.pdbx_description
1 polymer ?
#
loop_
_entity_poly.entity_id
_entity_poly.type
_entity_poly.pdbx_seq_one_letter_code
_entity_poly.pdbx_strand_id
1 'polypeptide(L)' 'MVRAFSGNLGEGSITRAELAGIAFGLKAAWEMGLRQVQVHTDSHAAIQLVEGAGE' A
#
# COMPACT_ATOMS: atom_id res chain seq x y z
N MET A 1 -10.18 13.31 7.43
CA MET A 1 -10.37 12.68 6.12
C MET A 1 -9.10 12.88 5.30
N VAL A 2 -8.33 11.82 5.08
CA VAL A 2 -7.24 11.84 4.09
C VAL A 2 -7.87 11.71 2.71
N ARG A 3 -7.53 12.60 1.76
CA ARG A 3 -8.09 12.56 0.40
C ARG A 3 -7.19 11.81 -0.59
N ALA A 4 -5.88 11.96 -0.49
CA ALA A 4 -4.88 11.23 -1.27
C ALA A 4 -3.48 11.44 -0.67
N PHE A 5 -2.55 10.55 -0.99
CA PHE A 5 -1.12 10.75 -0.82
C PHE A 5 -0.43 10.50 -2.17
N SER A 6 0.63 11.24 -2.45
CA SER A 6 1.50 11.02 -3.61
C SER A 6 2.93 11.35 -3.24
N GLY A 7 3.90 10.63 -3.79
CA GLY A 7 5.32 10.89 -3.54
C GLY A 7 6.18 10.39 -4.69
N ASN A 8 7.30 11.07 -4.92
CA ASN A 8 8.32 10.62 -5.85
C ASN A 8 9.20 9.56 -5.15
N LEU A 9 9.20 8.33 -5.66
CA LEU A 9 9.95 7.20 -5.11
C LEU A 9 11.33 7.00 -5.77
N GLY A 10 11.74 7.93 -6.64
CA GLY A 10 12.91 7.80 -7.52
C GLY A 10 12.69 6.75 -8.60
N GLU A 11 13.78 6.31 -9.21
CA GLU A 11 13.74 5.20 -10.16
C GLU A 11 13.28 3.90 -9.48
N GLY A 12 12.48 3.10 -10.19
CA GLY A 12 11.95 1.86 -9.65
C GLY A 12 10.94 1.20 -10.58
N SER A 13 10.36 0.09 -10.11
CA SER A 13 9.30 -0.62 -10.81
C SER A 13 7.91 -0.12 -10.39
N ILE A 14 6.93 -0.34 -11.25
CA ILE A 14 5.51 -0.07 -10.96
C ILE A 14 5.09 -0.84 -9.69
N THR A 15 5.44 -2.12 -9.58
CA THR A 15 5.13 -2.95 -8.40
C THR A 15 5.70 -2.35 -7.11
N ARG A 16 6.91 -1.77 -7.14
CA ARG A 16 7.49 -1.07 -5.98
C ARG A 16 6.64 0.14 -5.58
N ALA A 17 6.14 0.90 -6.56
CA ALA A 17 5.29 2.05 -6.29
C ALA A 17 3.94 1.64 -5.68
N GLU A 18 3.32 0.58 -6.19
CA GLU A 18 2.06 0.02 -5.67
C GLU A 18 2.21 -0.44 -4.21
N LEU A 19 3.24 -1.26 -3.93
CA LEU A 19 3.51 -1.74 -2.58
C LEU A 19 3.82 -0.60 -1.60
N ALA A 20 4.57 0.41 -2.04
CA ALA A 20 4.82 1.60 -1.24
C ALA A 20 3.51 2.34 -0.92
N GLY A 21 2.62 2.52 -1.91
CA GLY A 21 1.30 3.11 -1.70
C GLY A 21 0.47 2.37 -0.67
N ILE A 22 0.41 1.04 -0.76
CA ILE A 22 -0.26 0.18 0.23
C ILE A 22 0.36 0.35 1.62
N ALA A 23 1.69 0.26 1.73
CA ALA A 23 2.39 0.38 3.01
C ALA A 23 2.19 1.76 3.66
N PHE A 24 2.25 2.84 2.90
CA PHE A 24 1.98 4.20 3.39
C PHE A 24 0.53 4.35 3.85
N GLY A 25 -0.44 3.85 3.08
CA GLY A 25 -1.86 3.86 3.45
C GLY A 25 -2.14 3.11 4.74
N LEU A 26 -1.57 1.92 4.90
CA LEU A 26 -1.68 1.11 6.12
C LEU A 26 -1.05 1.79 7.33
N LYS A 27 0.16 2.37 7.17
CA LYS A 27 0.82 3.12 8.24
C LYS A 27 -0.01 4.32 8.69
N ALA A 28 -0.53 5.10 7.75
CA ALA A 28 -1.39 6.25 8.06
C ALA A 28 -2.66 5.80 8.80
N ALA A 29 -3.32 4.74 8.34
CA ALA A 29 -4.49 4.20 9.02
C ALA A 29 -4.16 3.75 10.46
N TRP A 30 -3.01 3.11 10.66
CA TRP A 30 -2.53 2.71 11.98
C TRP A 30 -2.32 3.90 12.92
N GLU A 31 -1.67 4.96 12.43
CA GLU A 31 -1.44 6.21 13.17
C GLU A 31 -2.75 6.93 13.52
N MET A 32 -3.80 6.76 12.70
CA MET A 32 -5.15 7.27 12.97
C MET A 32 -5.96 6.40 13.95
N GLY A 33 -5.39 5.33 14.49
CA GLY A 33 -6.09 4.41 15.40
C GLY A 33 -7.01 3.40 14.71
N LEU A 34 -7.01 3.33 13.37
CA LEU A 34 -7.77 2.34 12.63
C LEU A 34 -7.04 1.00 12.67
N ARG A 35 -7.79 -0.08 12.90
CA ARG A 35 -7.23 -1.45 13.05
C ARG A 35 -7.88 -2.47 12.12
N GLN A 36 -9.05 -2.16 11.58
CA GLN A 36 -9.73 -2.96 10.57
C GLN A 36 -9.88 -2.08 9.33
N VAL A 37 -9.12 -2.42 8.29
CA VAL A 37 -9.06 -1.64 7.05
C VAL A 37 -9.17 -2.57 5.86
N GLN A 38 -9.86 -2.11 4.82
CA GLN A 38 -9.90 -2.77 3.53
C GLN A 38 -9.07 -1.95 2.56
N VAL A 39 -8.09 -2.60 1.93
CA VAL A 39 -7.26 -1.99 0.89
C VAL A 39 -7.73 -2.49 -0.46
N HIS A 40 -7.95 -1.58 -1.39
CA HIS A 40 -8.29 -1.88 -2.78
C HIS A 40 -7.11 -1.46 -3.66
N THR A 41 -6.64 -2.34 -4.52
CA THR A 41 -5.58 -2.08 -5.51
C THR A 41 -5.95 -2.79 -6.81
N ASP A 42 -5.61 -2.17 -7.95
CA ASP A 42 -5.73 -2.75 -9.28
C ASP A 42 -4.48 -3.57 -9.69
N SER A 43 -3.46 -3.60 -8.83
CA SER A 43 -2.22 -4.32 -9.07
C SER A 43 -2.29 -5.77 -8.56
N HIS A 44 -2.57 -6.71 -9.47
CA HIS A 44 -2.56 -8.14 -9.15
C HIS A 44 -1.22 -8.62 -8.57
N ALA A 45 -0.09 -8.09 -9.08
CA ALA A 45 1.24 -8.42 -8.57
C ALA A 45 1.44 -7.94 -7.12
N ALA A 46 0.89 -6.78 -6.76
CA ALA A 46 0.97 -6.29 -5.38
C ALA A 46 0.14 -7.17 -4.43
N ILE A 47 -1.06 -7.61 -4.85
CA ILE A 47 -1.89 -8.55 -4.08
C ILE A 47 -1.12 -9.84 -3.81
N GLN A 48 -0.56 -10.46 -4.85
CA GLN A 48 0.21 -11.71 -4.71
C GLN A 48 1.40 -11.57 -3.75
N LEU A 49 2.09 -10.43 -3.75
CA LEU A 49 3.24 -10.22 -2.86
C LEU A 49 2.82 -9.94 -1.42
N VAL A 50 1.66 -9.32 -1.19
CA VAL A 50 1.14 -9.06 0.15
C VAL A 50 0.53 -10.32 0.76
N GLU A 51 -0.22 -11.08 -0.02
CA GLU A 51 -0.88 -12.31 0.43
C GLU A 51 0.07 -13.52 0.45
N GLY A 52 1.05 -13.55 -0.46
CA GLY A 52 2.03 -14.63 -0.62
C GLY A 52 3.34 -14.46 0.17
N ALA A 53 3.47 -13.45 1.03
CA ALA A 53 4.58 -13.34 1.98
C ALA A 53 4.42 -14.25 3.22
N GLY A 54 3.50 -15.22 3.16
CA GLY A 54 3.24 -16.23 4.17
C GLY A 54 3.24 -17.64 3.58
N GLU A 55 4.39 -18.10 3.12
CA GLU A 55 4.76 -19.52 3.08
C GLU A 55 6.02 -19.75 3.92
#